data_AF-A0A661LAR2-F1
#
_entry.id   AF-A0A661LAR2-F1
#
_cell.length_a   1.000
_cell.length_b   1.000
_cell.length_c   1.000
_cell.angle_alpha   90.00
_cell.angle_beta   90.00
_cell.angle_gamma   90.00
#
_symmetry.space_group_name_H-M   'P 1'
#
loop_
_entity.id
_entity.type
_entity.pdbx_description
1 polymer ?
#
loop_
_entity_poly.entity_id
_entity_poly.type
_entity_poly.pdbx_seq_one_letter_code
_entity_poly.pdbx_strand_id
1 'polypeptide(L)'
;MGEALCDGAINIIERAIRERIRRLGQVAERMEEAIRIFSATASGRSAEAIIKRKKEFQDRWPQIQDVFERWSQRIHKDTHYEKFEKVIEQRAMMAGHNNYISTIKSLEADDAMEGTAWLQGIVDMILKEVWKILPSFGIKERC
;
A
#
# COMPACT_ATOMS: atom_id res chain seq x y z
N MET A 1 19.01 -23.55 0.22
CA MET A 1 19.65 -22.22 0.42
C MET A 1 18.78 -21.08 -0.12
N GLY A 2 18.12 -21.25 -1.29
CA GLY A 2 17.19 -20.24 -1.83
C GLY A 2 16.00 -19.93 -0.92
N GLU A 3 15.37 -20.96 -0.32
CA GLU A 3 14.19 -20.81 0.54
C GLU A 3 14.44 -19.91 1.77
N ALA A 4 15.51 -20.18 2.54
CA ALA A 4 15.87 -19.33 3.69
C ALA A 4 16.20 -17.87 3.32
N LEU A 5 16.71 -17.62 2.10
CA LEU A 5 16.93 -16.27 1.59
C LEU A 5 15.61 -15.58 1.22
N CYS A 6 14.70 -16.30 0.57
CA CYS A 6 13.35 -15.83 0.27
C CYS A 6 12.59 -15.50 1.55
N ASP A 7 12.61 -16.39 2.54
CA ASP A 7 11.98 -16.17 3.85
C ASP A 7 12.57 -14.96 4.56
N GLY A 8 13.91 -14.81 4.50
CA GLY A 8 14.58 -13.62 5.03
C GLY A 8 14.10 -12.33 4.37
N ALA A 9 13.99 -12.32 3.04
CA ALA A 9 13.51 -11.16 2.29
C ALA A 9 12.04 -10.82 2.60
N ILE A 10 11.17 -11.83 2.65
CA ILE A 10 9.75 -11.68 3.02
C ILE A 10 9.63 -11.09 4.43
N ASN A 11 10.39 -11.63 5.40
CA ASN A 11 10.42 -11.12 6.77
C ASN A 11 10.82 -9.64 6.85
N ILE A 12 11.77 -9.19 6.01
CA ILE A 12 12.16 -7.77 5.97
C ILE A 12 11.01 -6.90 5.44
N ILE A 13 10.32 -7.35 4.39
CA ILE A 13 9.16 -6.64 3.83
C ILE A 13 8.04 -6.53 4.87
N GLU A 14 7.70 -7.62 5.54
CA GLU A 14 6.69 -7.63 6.60
C GLU A 14 7.05 -6.67 7.75
N ARG A 15 8.31 -6.69 8.20
CA ARG A 15 8.78 -5.76 9.24
C ARG A 15 8.66 -4.30 8.79
N ALA A 16 8.98 -4.01 7.53
CA ALA A 16 8.85 -2.66 6.99
C ALA A 16 7.38 -2.21 6.91
N ILE A 17 6.45 -3.11 6.55
CA ILE A 17 5.01 -2.83 6.54
C ILE A 17 4.51 -2.55 7.96
N ARG A 18 4.83 -3.42 8.92
CA ARG A 18 4.45 -3.24 10.34
C ARG A 18 4.95 -1.91 10.90
N GLU A 19 6.20 -1.55 10.59
CA GLU A 19 6.77 -0.28 11.03
C GLU A 19 6.05 0.93 10.41
N ARG A 20 5.67 0.87 9.13
CA ARG A 20 4.92 1.96 8.48
C ARG A 20 3.53 2.13 9.06
N ILE A 21 2.80 1.03 9.30
CA ILE A 21 1.49 1.06 9.97
C ILE A 21 1.65 1.68 11.37
N ARG A 22 2.64 1.23 12.15
CA ARG A 22 2.95 1.78 13.48
C ARG A 22 3.22 3.28 13.43
N ARG A 23 4.05 3.76 12.49
CA ARG A 23 4.35 5.19 12.34
C ARG A 23 3.13 6.02 11.95
N LEU A 24 2.26 5.50 11.10
CA LEU A 24 0.99 6.16 10.78
C LEU A 24 0.07 6.26 12.01
N GLY A 25 0.04 5.24 12.86
CA GLY A 25 -0.65 5.31 14.15
C GLY A 25 -0.10 6.39 15.06
N GLN A 26 1.22 6.55 15.14
CA GLN A 26 1.84 7.64 15.88
C GLN A 26 1.46 9.03 15.34
N VAL A 27 1.18 9.15 14.03
CA VAL A 27 0.65 10.39 13.44
C VAL A 27 -0.78 10.65 13.92
N ALA A 28 -1.62 9.61 14.00
CA ALA A 28 -2.98 9.73 14.52
C ALA A 28 -2.99 10.12 16.02
N GLU A 29 -2.14 9.48 16.83
CA GLU A 29 -2.00 9.79 18.27
C GLU A 29 -1.63 11.26 18.53
N ARG A 30 -0.78 11.83 17.68
CA ARG A 30 -0.32 13.23 17.79
C ARG A 30 -1.26 14.24 17.11
N MET A 31 -2.36 13.79 16.53
CA MET A 31 -3.20 14.63 15.69
C MET A 31 -3.90 15.75 16.48
N GLU A 32 -4.23 15.52 17.74
CA GLU A 32 -4.85 16.53 18.61
C GLU A 32 -3.95 17.77 18.78
N GLU A 33 -2.65 17.57 18.99
CA GLU A 33 -1.68 18.67 19.05
C GLU A 33 -1.55 19.38 17.70
N ALA A 34 -1.50 18.64 16.59
CA ALA A 34 -1.47 19.21 15.26
C ALA A 34 -2.73 20.06 14.95
N ILE A 35 -3.90 19.63 15.41
CA ILE A 35 -5.15 20.39 15.29
C ILE A 35 -5.09 21.66 16.12
N ARG A 36 -4.60 21.60 17.37
CA ARG A 36 -4.47 22.78 18.25
C ARG A 36 -3.57 23.85 17.62
N ILE A 37 -2.38 23.47 17.16
CA ILE A 37 -1.42 24.40 16.53
C ILE A 37 -2.01 25.02 15.25
N PHE A 38 -2.65 24.20 14.42
CA PHE A 38 -3.25 24.68 13.17
C PHE A 38 -4.42 25.63 13.42
N SER A 39 -5.29 25.32 14.39
CA SER A 39 -6.46 26.15 14.71
C SER A 39 -6.09 27.51 15.31
N ALA A 40 -4.91 27.62 15.93
CA ALA A 40 -4.41 28.88 16.49
C ALA A 40 -3.91 29.87 15.41
N THR A 41 -3.61 29.38 14.20
CA THR A 41 -2.94 30.16 13.14
C THR A 41 -3.77 30.28 11.86
N ALA A 42 -4.70 29.34 11.61
CA ALA A 42 -5.52 29.31 10.40
C ALA A 42 -7.00 29.60 10.72
N SER A 43 -7.63 30.41 9.88
CA SER A 43 -9.06 30.75 9.99
C SER A 43 -9.79 30.62 8.64
N GLY A 44 -11.11 30.45 8.69
CA GLY A 44 -11.99 30.32 7.53
C GLY A 44 -12.30 28.88 7.10
N ARG A 45 -13.19 28.73 6.12
CA ARG A 45 -13.79 27.43 5.72
C ARG A 45 -12.78 26.36 5.29
N SER A 46 -11.67 26.78 4.68
CA SER A 46 -10.59 25.85 4.28
C SER A 46 -9.92 25.23 5.51
N ALA A 47 -9.70 26.03 6.56
CA ALA A 47 -9.14 25.55 7.82
C ALA A 47 -10.09 24.57 8.52
N GLU A 48 -11.39 24.88 8.54
CA GLU A 48 -12.42 23.98 9.09
C GLU A 48 -12.45 22.62 8.39
N ALA A 49 -12.34 22.59 7.05
CA ALA A 49 -12.29 21.35 6.28
C ALA A 49 -11.04 20.51 6.60
N ILE A 50 -9.89 21.16 6.79
CA ILE A 50 -8.64 20.48 7.18
C ILE A 50 -8.74 19.93 8.61
N ILE A 51 -9.28 20.70 9.56
CA ILE A 51 -9.50 20.25 10.94
C ILE A 51 -10.44 19.05 10.95
N LYS A 52 -11.53 19.09 10.18
CA LYS A 52 -12.47 17.98 10.04
C LYS A 52 -11.76 16.70 9.56
N ARG A 53 -10.95 16.79 8.51
CA ARG A 53 -10.16 15.64 7.99
C ARG A 53 -9.18 15.09 9.01
N LYS A 54 -8.49 15.97 9.73
CA LYS A 54 -7.54 15.57 10.79
C LYS A 54 -8.24 14.81 11.91
N LYS A 55 -9.38 15.31 12.40
CA LYS A 55 -10.20 14.63 13.41
C LYS A 55 -10.73 13.30 12.89
N GLU A 56 -11.29 13.27 11.68
CA GLU A 56 -11.78 12.03 11.08
C GLU A 56 -10.67 10.98 10.97
N PHE A 57 -9.47 11.35 10.51
CA PHE A 57 -8.33 10.43 10.47
C PHE A 57 -7.94 9.90 11.86
N GLN A 58 -7.87 10.79 12.87
CA GLN A 58 -7.57 10.40 14.24
C GLN A 58 -8.60 9.40 14.79
N ASP A 59 -9.88 9.76 14.70
CA ASP A 59 -10.99 8.98 15.27
C ASP A 59 -11.15 7.62 14.56
N ARG A 60 -10.87 7.59 13.25
CA ARG A 60 -11.04 6.40 12.42
C ARG A 60 -9.76 5.57 12.27
N TRP A 61 -8.64 5.99 12.85
CA TRP A 61 -7.37 5.28 12.73
C TRP A 61 -7.47 3.77 13.05
N PRO A 62 -8.17 3.31 14.11
CA PRO A 62 -8.29 1.87 14.38
C PRO A 62 -8.93 1.08 13.24
N GLN A 63 -9.90 1.67 12.53
CA GLN A 63 -10.57 1.04 11.38
C GLN A 63 -9.64 0.98 10.16
N ILE A 64 -8.83 2.03 9.96
CA ILE A 64 -7.82 2.08 8.88
C ILE A 64 -6.70 1.06 9.14
N GLN A 65 -6.25 0.97 10.39
CA GLN A 65 -5.23 0.01 10.81
C GLN A 65 -5.70 -1.43 10.57
N ASP A 66 -6.94 -1.76 10.93
CA ASP A 66 -7.53 -3.09 10.65
C ASP A 66 -7.52 -3.42 9.15
N VAL A 67 -7.85 -2.44 8.27
CA VAL A 67 -7.74 -2.64 6.81
C VAL A 67 -6.31 -3.02 6.42
N PHE A 68 -5.30 -2.26 6.87
CA PHE A 68 -3.91 -2.56 6.52
C PHE A 68 -3.44 -3.92 7.06
N GLU A 69 -3.82 -4.27 8.28
CA GLU A 69 -3.46 -5.54 8.89
C GLU A 69 -4.11 -6.72 8.16
N ARG A 70 -5.41 -6.65 7.87
CA ARG A 70 -6.13 -7.67 7.08
C ARG A 70 -5.53 -7.86 5.68
N TRP A 71 -5.17 -6.78 5.00
CA TRP A 71 -4.57 -6.86 3.66
C TRP A 71 -3.13 -7.37 3.67
N SER A 72 -2.35 -7.09 4.72
CA SER A 72 -0.98 -7.61 4.84
C SER A 72 -0.91 -9.13 5.00
N GLN A 73 -2.00 -9.78 5.44
CA GLN A 73 -2.11 -11.23 5.60
C GLN A 73 -2.68 -11.94 4.35
N ARG A 74 -3.04 -11.19 3.30
CA ARG A 74 -3.70 -11.74 2.10
C ARG A 74 -2.76 -11.75 0.91
N ILE A 75 -2.74 -12.86 0.17
CA ILE A 75 -2.18 -12.90 -1.18
C ILE A 75 -3.27 -12.46 -2.14
N HIS A 76 -3.05 -11.35 -2.84
CA HIS A 76 -3.96 -10.91 -3.88
C HIS A 76 -3.56 -11.51 -5.23
N LYS A 77 -4.34 -12.50 -5.69
CA LYS A 77 -4.21 -13.07 -7.02
C LYS A 77 -5.36 -12.60 -7.89
N ASP A 78 -5.05 -11.79 -8.89
CA ASP A 78 -5.98 -11.39 -9.95
C ASP A 78 -5.45 -11.84 -11.32
N THR A 79 -6.13 -11.43 -12.39
CA THR A 79 -5.72 -11.79 -13.75
C THR A 79 -4.34 -11.22 -14.12
N HIS A 80 -3.96 -10.07 -13.58
CA HIS A 80 -2.64 -9.47 -13.83
C HIS A 80 -1.53 -10.27 -13.11
N TYR A 81 -1.78 -10.72 -11.87
CA TYR A 81 -0.90 -11.65 -11.16
C TYR A 81 -0.66 -12.92 -11.97
N GLU A 82 -1.72 -13.59 -12.43
CA GLU A 82 -1.60 -14.87 -13.13
C GLU A 82 -0.83 -14.73 -14.45
N LYS A 83 -1.03 -13.62 -15.16
CA LYS A 83 -0.28 -13.33 -16.39
C LYS A 83 1.19 -13.05 -16.08
N PHE A 84 1.45 -12.20 -15.08
CA PHE A 84 2.81 -11.84 -14.70
C PHE A 84 3.60 -13.03 -14.15
N GLU A 85 2.97 -13.89 -13.36
CA GLU A 85 3.55 -15.14 -12.86
C GLU A 85 3.99 -16.04 -14.02
N LYS A 86 3.13 -16.26 -15.02
CA LYS A 86 3.47 -17.04 -16.23
C LYS A 86 4.62 -16.43 -17.01
N VAL A 87 4.64 -15.09 -17.15
CA VAL A 87 5.75 -14.38 -17.81
C VAL A 87 7.06 -14.61 -17.07
N ILE A 88 7.06 -14.45 -15.74
CA ILE A 88 8.26 -14.67 -14.92
C ILE A 88 8.75 -16.12 -15.03
N GLU A 89 7.85 -17.11 -15.00
CA GLU A 89 8.18 -18.51 -15.20
C GLU A 89 8.85 -18.75 -16.57
N GLN A 90 8.25 -18.25 -17.66
CA GLN A 90 8.78 -18.40 -19.01
C GLN A 90 10.16 -17.75 -19.17
N ARG A 91 10.33 -16.52 -18.68
CA ARG A 91 11.60 -15.79 -18.73
C ARG A 91 12.67 -16.48 -17.88
N ALA A 92 12.31 -17.00 -16.70
CA ALA A 92 13.21 -17.77 -15.86
C ALA A 92 13.65 -19.07 -16.55
N MET A 93 12.74 -19.76 -17.26
CA MET A 93 13.09 -20.94 -18.04
C MET A 93 14.15 -20.62 -19.10
N MET A 94 13.96 -19.54 -19.86
CA MET A 94 14.90 -19.10 -20.90
C MET A 94 16.25 -18.64 -20.33
N ALA A 95 16.26 -18.03 -19.14
CA ALA A 95 17.48 -17.53 -18.49
C ALA A 95 18.25 -18.60 -17.67
N GLY A 96 17.77 -19.86 -17.66
CA GLY A 96 18.42 -20.96 -16.93
C GLY A 96 18.02 -21.08 -15.46
N HIS A 97 16.71 -20.97 -15.15
CA HIS A 97 15.97 -21.24 -13.90
C HIS A 97 16.46 -20.57 -12.59
N ASN A 98 17.68 -20.04 -12.54
CA ASN A 98 18.33 -19.53 -11.33
C ASN A 98 19.05 -18.19 -11.54
N ASN A 99 18.85 -17.55 -12.68
CA ASN A 99 19.44 -16.25 -12.98
C ASN A 99 18.40 -15.13 -12.85
N TYR A 100 18.01 -14.83 -11.61
CA TYR A 100 17.03 -13.77 -11.29
C TYR A 100 17.33 -12.46 -12.01
N ILE A 101 18.60 -12.02 -12.00
CA ILE A 101 18.99 -10.75 -12.63
C ILE A 101 18.75 -10.80 -14.15
N SER A 102 19.08 -11.91 -14.81
CA SER A 102 18.79 -12.08 -16.23
C SER A 102 17.30 -12.16 -16.50
N THR A 103 16.53 -12.88 -15.67
CA THR A 103 15.07 -12.98 -15.77
C THR A 103 14.43 -11.59 -15.72
N ILE A 104 14.75 -10.79 -14.70
CA ILE A 104 14.17 -9.44 -14.54
C ILE A 104 14.62 -8.50 -15.65
N LYS A 105 15.89 -8.56 -16.07
CA LYS A 105 16.39 -7.74 -17.19
C LYS A 105 15.79 -8.13 -18.54
N SER A 106 15.25 -9.33 -18.68
CA SER A 106 14.62 -9.82 -19.90
C SER A 106 13.13 -9.45 -20.03
N LEU A 107 12.55 -8.82 -19.01
CA LEU A 107 11.16 -8.36 -19.07
C LEU A 107 11.01 -7.28 -20.12
N GLU A 108 10.07 -7.49 -21.03
CA GLU A 108 9.67 -6.48 -22.00
C GLU A 108 8.73 -5.45 -21.36
N ALA A 109 8.44 -4.36 -22.07
CA ALA A 109 7.58 -3.30 -21.55
C ALA A 109 6.18 -3.83 -21.16
N ASP A 110 5.61 -4.71 -21.98
CA ASP A 110 4.29 -5.30 -21.74
C ASP A 110 4.30 -6.24 -20.52
N ASP A 111 5.37 -7.01 -20.34
CA ASP A 111 5.59 -7.88 -19.18
C ASP A 111 5.63 -7.07 -17.88
N ALA A 112 6.42 -5.98 -17.89
CA ALA A 112 6.52 -5.07 -16.74
C ALA A 112 5.20 -4.34 -16.46
N MET A 113 4.42 -4.05 -17.50
CA MET A 113 3.11 -3.42 -17.37
C MET A 113 2.11 -4.33 -16.64
N GLU A 114 2.06 -5.62 -16.95
CA GLU A 114 1.20 -6.59 -16.25
C GLU A 114 1.55 -6.68 -14.75
N GLY A 115 2.85 -6.76 -14.41
CA GLY A 115 3.29 -6.75 -13.02
C GLY A 115 2.99 -5.43 -12.29
N THR A 116 3.13 -4.30 -12.98
CA THR A 116 2.77 -2.98 -12.43
C THR A 116 1.28 -2.86 -12.19
N ALA A 117 0.45 -3.33 -13.13
CA ALA A 117 -1.00 -3.32 -13.00
C ALA A 117 -1.47 -4.17 -11.81
N TRP A 118 -0.87 -5.35 -11.61
CA TRP A 118 -1.15 -6.18 -10.44
C TRP A 118 -0.84 -5.46 -9.12
N LEU A 119 0.36 -4.88 -8.98
CA LEU A 119 0.74 -4.15 -7.77
C LEU A 119 -0.15 -2.93 -7.53
N GLN A 120 -0.54 -2.22 -8.59
CA GLN A 120 -1.47 -1.09 -8.50
C GLN A 120 -2.87 -1.55 -8.06
N GLY A 121 -3.36 -2.69 -8.55
CA GLY A 121 -4.63 -3.28 -8.12
C GLY A 121 -4.70 -3.53 -6.61
N ILE A 122 -3.60 -4.01 -6.00
CA ILE A 122 -3.48 -4.15 -4.54
C ILE A 122 -3.68 -2.81 -3.85
N VAL A 123 -2.98 -1.77 -4.31
CA VAL A 123 -3.08 -0.41 -3.77
C VAL A 123 -4.50 0.12 -3.90
N ASP A 124 -5.12 -0.04 -5.07
CA ASP A 124 -6.44 0.50 -5.37
C ASP A 124 -7.54 -0.10 -4.49
N MET A 125 -7.51 -1.41 -4.22
CA MET A 125 -8.50 -2.03 -3.32
C MET A 125 -8.33 -1.59 -1.87
N ILE A 126 -7.08 -1.52 -1.39
CA ILE A 126 -6.80 -1.02 -0.03
C ILE A 126 -7.31 0.41 0.10
N LEU A 127 -6.97 1.27 -0.88
CA LEU A 127 -7.43 2.64 -0.92
C LEU A 127 -8.96 2.74 -0.98
N LYS A 128 -9.63 1.89 -1.77
CA LYS A 128 -11.10 1.86 -1.83
C LYS A 128 -11.74 1.55 -0.48
N GLU A 129 -11.17 0.65 0.32
CA GLU A 129 -11.66 0.41 1.69
C GLU A 129 -11.36 1.59 2.62
N VAL A 130 -10.15 2.16 2.57
CA VAL A 130 -9.77 3.31 3.40
C VAL A 130 -10.61 4.56 3.08
N TRP A 131 -10.95 4.81 1.82
CA TRP A 131 -11.77 5.96 1.43
C TRP A 131 -13.22 5.87 1.91
N LYS A 132 -13.77 4.67 2.08
CA LYS A 132 -15.08 4.49 2.72
C LYS A 132 -15.05 4.88 4.20
N ILE A 133 -13.89 4.75 4.84
CA ILE A 133 -13.67 5.11 6.25
C ILE A 133 -13.43 6.62 6.40
N LEU A 134 -12.88 7.28 5.37
CA LEU A 134 -12.48 8.70 5.36
C LEU A 134 -13.29 9.57 4.37
N PRO A 135 -14.62 9.68 4.51
CA PRO A 135 -15.44 10.41 3.53
C PRO A 135 -15.13 11.91 3.44
N SER A 136 -14.59 12.54 4.49
CA SER A 136 -14.26 13.98 4.44
C SER A 136 -13.05 14.31 3.54
N PHE A 137 -12.27 13.30 3.14
CA PHE A 137 -11.14 13.46 2.22
C PHE A 137 -11.60 13.67 0.77
N GLY A 138 -12.86 13.38 0.44
CA GLY A 138 -13.47 13.78 -0.84
C GLY A 138 -12.86 13.13 -2.07
N ILE A 139 -12.24 11.96 -1.92
CA ILE A 139 -11.64 11.25 -3.04
C ILE A 139 -12.74 10.51 -3.78
N LYS A 140 -13.07 11.01 -4.98
CA LYS A 140 -13.87 10.27 -5.95
C LYS A 140 -13.08 9.02 -6.35
N GLU A 141 -13.73 7.86 -6.32
CA GLU A 141 -13.15 6.62 -6.85
C GLU A 141 -12.54 6.93 -8.23
N ARG A 142 -11.23 6.69 -8.41
CA ARG A 142 -10.63 6.80 -9.74
C ARG A 142 -11.27 5.67 -10.56
N CYS A 143 -12.06 6.05 -11.58
CA CYS A 143 -12.46 5.13 -12.65
C CYS A 143 -11.24 4.70 -13.44
#